data_AF-A0A820NC83-F1
#
_entry.id   AF-A0A820NC83-F1
#
_cell.length_a   1.000
_cell.length_b   1.000
_cell.length_c   1.000
_cell.angle_alpha   90.00
_cell.angle_beta   90.00
_cell.angle_gamma   90.00
#
_symmetry.space_group_name_H-M   'P 1'
#
loop_
_entity.id
_entity.type
_entity.pdbx_description
1 polymer ?
#
loop_
_entity_poly.entity_id
_entity_poly.type
_entity_poly.pdbx_seq_one_letter_code
_entity_poly.pdbx_strand_id
1 'polypeptide(L)'
;PSAEALKEHVGEDALFLTLYKEMYFRHIYASKPGGVSLEERQESYMNYIDLFNLVLAKDQPLKIELPDQWLWDIIEEFIYQFQSFCNFRTKLAKRTDDDIEHLKRNIKIWNVHAVLDVMH
;
A
#
# COMPACT_ATOMS: atom_id res chain seq x y z
N PRO A 1 -8.30 -14.05 -7.16
CA PRO A 1 -7.08 -14.90 -7.06
C PRO A 1 -6.02 -14.18 -6.23
N SER A 2 -5.17 -14.88 -5.47
CA SER A 2 -4.01 -14.22 -4.85
C SER A 2 -3.05 -13.76 -5.96
N ALA A 3 -2.32 -12.67 -5.73
CA ALA A 3 -1.37 -12.16 -6.72
C ALA A 3 -0.27 -13.18 -7.03
N GLU A 4 0.06 -14.03 -6.07
CA GLU A 4 1.03 -15.12 -6.15
C GLU A 4 0.60 -16.18 -7.17
N ALA A 5 -0.70 -16.47 -7.28
CA ALA A 5 -1.24 -17.41 -8.26
C ALA A 5 -1.17 -16.87 -9.71
N LEU A 6 -1.02 -15.56 -9.89
CA LEU A 6 -0.93 -14.92 -11.21
C LEU A 6 0.49 -14.79 -11.73
N LYS A 7 1.51 -14.92 -10.87
CA LYS A 7 2.92 -14.86 -11.28
C LYS A 7 3.28 -15.87 -12.36
N GLU A 8 2.71 -17.08 -12.29
CA GLU A 8 2.95 -18.14 -13.28
C GLU A 8 2.35 -17.83 -14.66
N HIS A 9 1.36 -16.93 -14.73
CA HIS A 9 0.59 -16.66 -15.95
C HIS A 9 0.97 -15.34 -16.64
N VAL A 10 1.45 -14.35 -15.88
CA VAL A 10 1.75 -13.00 -16.39
C VAL A 10 3.26 -12.72 -16.49
N GLY A 11 4.08 -13.66 -16.01
CA GLY A 11 5.53 -13.46 -15.90
C GLY A 11 5.89 -12.50 -14.77
N GLU A 12 7.13 -11.98 -14.78
CA GLU A 12 7.64 -11.01 -13.80
C GLU A 12 7.33 -9.55 -14.17
N ASP A 13 6.16 -9.27 -14.76
CA ASP A 13 5.74 -7.88 -14.98
C ASP A 13 5.36 -7.23 -13.65
N ALA A 14 6.37 -6.59 -13.04
CA ALA A 14 6.24 -5.91 -11.76
C ALA A 14 5.15 -4.83 -11.76
N LEU A 15 4.97 -4.11 -12.88
CA LEU A 15 3.95 -3.06 -12.96
C LEU A 15 2.55 -3.67 -12.92
N PHE A 16 2.31 -4.70 -13.74
CA PHE A 16 1.02 -5.39 -13.74
C PHE A 16 0.69 -5.98 -12.37
N LEU A 17 1.64 -6.68 -11.76
CA LEU A 17 1.43 -7.35 -10.47
C LEU A 17 1.12 -6.34 -9.36
N THR A 18 1.80 -5.19 -9.35
CA THR A 18 1.56 -4.13 -8.36
C THR A 18 0.20 -3.46 -8.56
N LEU A 19 -0.21 -3.18 -9.80
CA LEU A 19 -1.55 -2.64 -10.10
C LEU A 19 -2.66 -3.66 -9.79
N TYR A 20 -2.43 -4.94 -10.07
CA TYR A 20 -3.36 -6.01 -9.69
C TYR A 20 -3.54 -6.10 -8.17
N LYS A 21 -2.43 -6.05 -7.42
CA LYS A 21 -2.46 -6.04 -5.95
C LYS A 21 -3.19 -4.82 -5.41
N GLU A 22 -3.03 -3.65 -6.02
CA GLU A 22 -3.77 -2.44 -5.65
C GLU A 22 -5.28 -2.67 -5.75
N MET A 23 -5.76 -3.16 -6.90
CA MET A 23 -7.18 -3.47 -7.07
C MET A 23 -7.68 -4.57 -6.13
N TYR A 24 -6.83 -5.57 -5.86
CA TYR A 24 -7.13 -6.62 -4.88
C TYR A 24 -7.36 -6.02 -3.49
N PHE A 25 -6.45 -5.18 -2.99
CA PHE A 25 -6.63 -4.56 -1.68
C PHE A 25 -7.84 -3.63 -1.65
N ARG A 26 -8.05 -2.82 -2.69
CA ARG A 26 -9.26 -1.98 -2.83
C ARG A 26 -10.54 -2.80 -2.67
N HIS A 27 -10.59 -3.98 -3.29
CA HIS A 27 -11.72 -4.90 -3.13
C HIS A 27 -11.85 -5.44 -1.70
N ILE A 28 -10.74 -5.83 -1.06
CA ILE A 28 -10.74 -6.30 0.34
C ILE A 28 -11.26 -5.21 1.29
N TYR A 29 -10.80 -3.96 1.14
CA TYR A 29 -11.27 -2.81 1.93
C TYR A 29 -12.78 -2.58 1.77
N ALA A 30 -13.32 -2.77 0.56
CA ALA A 30 -14.75 -2.60 0.30
C ALA A 30 -15.62 -3.77 0.77
N SER A 31 -15.08 -4.99 0.79
CA SER A 31 -15.90 -6.22 0.82
C SER A 31 -15.86 -6.99 2.14
N LYS A 32 -14.90 -6.70 3.04
CA LYS A 32 -14.67 -7.51 4.25
C LYS A 32 -15.48 -7.00 5.46
N PRO A 33 -16.51 -7.75 5.94
CA PRO A 33 -17.25 -7.37 7.14
C PRO A 33 -16.33 -7.46 8.36
N GLY A 34 -16.21 -6.36 9.11
CA GLY A 34 -15.26 -6.24 10.24
C GLY A 34 -13.96 -5.50 9.90
N GLY A 35 -13.79 -5.09 8.65
CA GLY A 35 -12.63 -4.31 8.19
C GLY A 35 -11.40 -5.17 7.93
N VAL A 36 -10.34 -4.49 7.51
CA VAL A 36 -9.08 -5.09 7.05
C VAL A 36 -8.15 -5.34 8.23
N SER A 37 -7.51 -6.52 8.28
CA SER A 37 -6.60 -6.91 9.36
C SER A 37 -5.36 -6.01 9.38
N LEU A 38 -4.62 -6.02 10.49
CA LEU A 38 -3.40 -5.22 10.58
C LEU A 38 -2.36 -5.68 9.54
N GLU A 39 -2.16 -6.98 9.37
CA GLU A 39 -1.26 -7.54 8.36
C GLU A 39 -1.65 -7.15 6.93
N GLU A 40 -2.94 -7.28 6.59
CA GLU A 40 -3.45 -6.86 5.27
C GLU A 40 -3.28 -5.35 5.02
N ARG A 41 -3.42 -4.51 6.06
CA ARG A 41 -3.13 -3.07 5.95
C ARG A 41 -1.66 -2.81 5.67
N GLN A 42 -0.76 -3.60 6.24
CA GLN A 42 0.69 -3.45 6.01
C GLN A 42 1.07 -3.88 4.60
N GLU A 43 0.56 -5.02 4.13
CA GLU A 43 0.80 -5.50 2.77
C GLU A 43 0.24 -4.52 1.73
N SER A 44 -0.96 -3.97 1.97
CA SER A 44 -1.54 -2.93 1.12
C SER A 44 -0.65 -1.69 1.05
N TYR A 45 -0.11 -1.24 2.18
CA TYR A 45 0.76 -0.07 2.22
C TYR A 45 2.08 -0.33 1.49
N MET A 46 2.70 -1.50 1.70
CA MET A 46 3.91 -1.90 0.99
C MET A 46 3.68 -1.92 -0.53
N ASN A 47 2.51 -2.37 -0.97
CA ASN A 47 2.17 -2.35 -2.40
C ASN A 47 2.14 -0.92 -2.98
N TYR A 48 1.69 0.07 -2.21
CA TYR A 48 1.76 1.48 -2.63
C TYR A 48 3.22 1.97 -2.70
N ILE A 49 4.06 1.59 -1.72
CA ILE A 49 5.50 1.91 -1.78
C ILE A 49 6.13 1.32 -3.04
N ASP A 50 5.84 0.06 -3.36
CA ASP A 50 6.34 -0.59 -4.57
C ASP A 50 5.82 0.10 -5.84
N LEU A 51 4.54 0.51 -5.86
CA LEU A 51 3.95 1.24 -6.99
C LEU A 51 4.67 2.56 -7.23
N PHE A 52 4.85 3.36 -6.19
CA PHE A 52 5.53 4.64 -6.32
C PHE A 52 7.01 4.46 -6.67
N ASN A 53 7.71 3.47 -6.10
CA ASN A 53 9.08 3.15 -6.50
C ASN A 53 9.16 2.80 -8.00
N LEU A 54 8.21 2.03 -8.53
CA LEU A 54 8.18 1.69 -9.96
C LEU A 54 7.91 2.90 -10.87
N VAL A 55 7.14 3.88 -10.39
CA VAL A 55 6.83 5.12 -11.10
C VAL A 55 8.01 6.10 -11.04
N LEU A 56 8.59 6.30 -9.84
CA LEU A 56 9.58 7.34 -9.55
C LEU A 56 11.02 6.92 -9.87
N ALA A 57 11.35 5.62 -9.80
CA ALA A 57 12.72 5.15 -10.05
C ALA A 57 13.08 5.10 -11.54
N LYS A 58 12.13 5.35 -12.45
CA LYS A 58 12.38 5.28 -13.89
C LYS A 58 12.75 6.65 -14.46
N ASP A 59 13.87 6.70 -15.17
CA ASP A 59 14.32 7.87 -15.93
C ASP A 59 13.35 8.26 -17.07
N GLN A 60 12.44 7.36 -17.43
CA GLN A 60 11.44 7.58 -18.48
C GLN A 60 10.03 7.29 -17.95
N PRO A 61 9.01 8.06 -18.40
CA PRO A 61 7.63 7.82 -18.03
C PRO A 61 7.22 6.37 -18.32
N LEU A 62 6.36 5.82 -17.45
CA LEU A 62 5.78 4.52 -17.70
C LEU A 62 5.00 4.54 -19.02
N LYS A 63 5.12 3.47 -19.81
CA LYS A 63 4.34 3.28 -21.05
C LYS A 63 2.92 2.81 -20.76
N ILE A 64 2.29 3.39 -19.75
CA ILE A 64 0.91 3.15 -19.37
C ILE A 64 0.28 4.51 -19.08
N GLU A 65 -0.91 4.72 -19.61
CA GLU A 65 -1.75 5.85 -19.26
C GLU A 65 -2.87 5.33 -18.37
N LEU A 66 -2.90 5.80 -17.13
CA LEU A 66 -3.99 5.53 -16.20
C LEU A 66 -5.01 6.68 -16.29
N PRO A 67 -6.32 6.43 -16.17
CA PRO A 67 -7.31 7.49 -16.10
C PRO A 67 -7.04 8.43 -14.92
N ASP A 68 -7.23 9.74 -15.13
CA ASP A 68 -6.98 10.77 -14.11
C ASP A 68 -7.66 10.46 -12.78
N GLN A 69 -8.93 10.02 -12.80
CA GLN A 69 -9.64 9.66 -11.58
C GLN A 69 -8.95 8.53 -10.82
N TRP A 70 -8.44 7.51 -11.53
CA TRP A 70 -7.78 6.39 -10.88
C TRP A 70 -6.46 6.81 -10.24
N LEU A 71 -5.72 7.73 -10.88
CA LEU A 71 -4.52 8.33 -10.30
C LEU A 71 -4.84 9.09 -9.01
N TRP A 72 -5.90 9.89 -9.01
CA TRP A 72 -6.37 10.58 -7.80
C TRP A 72 -6.76 9.61 -6.70
N ASP A 73 -7.53 8.56 -7.01
CA ASP A 73 -7.91 7.54 -6.03
C ASP A 73 -6.67 6.87 -5.40
N ILE A 74 -5.64 6.57 -6.20
CA ILE A 74 -4.38 5.97 -5.72
C ILE A 74 -3.66 6.91 -4.76
N ILE A 75 -3.57 8.21 -5.09
CA ILE A 75 -2.91 9.22 -4.25
C ILE A 75 -3.69 9.44 -2.95
N GLU A 76 -5.01 9.59 -3.04
CA GLU A 76 -5.87 9.80 -1.88
C GLU A 76 -5.82 8.61 -0.91
N GLU A 77 -5.91 7.38 -1.42
CA GLU A 77 -5.82 6.17 -0.62
C GLU A 77 -4.44 6.03 0.04
N PHE A 78 -3.35 6.36 -0.67
CA PHE A 78 -2.00 6.35 -0.09
C PHE A 78 -1.87 7.33 1.10
N ILE A 79 -2.34 8.57 0.92
CA ILE A 79 -2.34 9.58 1.98
C ILE A 79 -3.22 9.13 3.15
N TYR A 80 -4.40 8.57 2.87
CA TYR A 80 -5.31 8.05 3.88
C TYR A 80 -4.65 6.93 4.71
N GLN A 81 -4.01 5.95 4.08
CA GLN A 81 -3.32 4.87 4.79
C GLN A 81 -2.17 5.40 5.66
N PHE A 82 -1.41 6.38 5.16
CA PHE A 82 -0.36 7.03 5.94
C PHE A 82 -0.92 7.76 7.16
N GLN A 83 -1.97 8.56 7.00
CA GLN A 83 -2.62 9.27 8.11
C GLN A 83 -3.24 8.31 9.13
N SER A 84 -3.92 7.27 8.66
CA SER A 84 -4.47 6.19 9.49
C SER A 84 -3.36 5.55 10.33
N PHE A 85 -2.18 5.33 9.75
CA PHE A 85 -1.03 4.80 10.47
C PHE A 85 -0.44 5.79 11.50
N CYS A 86 -0.26 7.06 11.16
CA CYS A 86 0.16 8.09 12.13
C CYS A 86 -0.79 8.15 13.33
N ASN A 87 -2.10 8.08 13.07
CA ASN A 87 -3.13 8.02 14.10
C ASN A 87 -3.07 6.72 14.91
N PHE A 88 -2.73 5.60 14.29
CA PHE A 88 -2.54 4.32 14.97
C PHE A 88 -1.35 4.38 15.95
N ARG A 89 -0.23 4.97 15.55
CA ARG A 89 0.96 5.16 16.40
C ARG A 89 0.72 6.06 17.60
N THR A 90 -0.04 7.14 17.45
CA THR A 90 -0.26 8.10 18.55
C THR A 90 -1.22 7.57 19.62
N LYS A 91 -2.06 6.59 19.30
CA LYS A 91 -3.05 5.97 20.21
C LYS A 91 -2.56 4.67 20.89
N LEU A 92 -1.25 4.54 21.13
CA LEU A 92 -0.62 3.37 21.76
C LEU A 92 -1.18 3.02 23.16
N ALA A 93 -1.68 4.01 23.91
CA ALA A 93 -2.11 3.83 25.30
C ALA A 93 -3.39 3.00 25.52
N LYS A 94 -4.09 2.58 24.45
CA LYS A 94 -5.35 1.81 24.52
C LYS A 94 -5.31 0.48 23.75
N ARG A 95 -4.13 -0.01 23.39
CA ARG A 95 -3.94 -1.14 22.47
C ARG A 95 -3.51 -2.41 23.22
N THR A 96 -3.85 -3.58 22.68
CA THR A 96 -3.43 -4.90 23.17
C THR A 96 -1.92 -5.08 23.01
N ASP A 97 -1.32 -5.95 23.82
CA ASP A 97 0.13 -6.19 23.80
C ASP A 97 0.63 -6.66 22.41
N ASP A 98 -0.19 -7.44 21.68
CA ASP A 98 0.10 -7.91 20.32
C ASP A 98 0.24 -6.76 19.30
N ASP A 99 -0.65 -5.76 19.36
CA ASP A 99 -0.62 -4.57 18.47
C ASP A 99 0.68 -3.76 18.70
N ILE A 100 1.12 -3.69 19.96
CA ILE A 100 2.34 -2.96 20.36
C ILE A 100 3.58 -3.69 19.87
N GLU A 101 3.62 -5.03 20.00
CA GLU A 101 4.74 -5.83 19.52
C GLU A 101 4.89 -5.75 18.00
N HIS A 102 3.77 -5.74 17.29
CA HIS A 102 3.73 -5.61 15.84
C HIS A 102 4.24 -4.24 15.35
N LEU A 103 3.89 -3.16 16.05
CA LEU A 103 4.41 -1.82 15.77
C LEU A 103 5.93 -1.75 15.96
N LYS A 104 6.45 -2.36 17.02
CA LYS A 104 7.89 -2.38 17.31
C LYS A 104 8.68 -3.11 16.23
N ARG A 105 8.17 -4.25 15.75
CA ARG A 105 8.82 -5.06 14.70
C ARG A 105 8.88 -4.35 13.36
N ASN A 106 7.93 -3.46 13.09
CA ASN A 106 7.72 -2.91 11.75
C ASN A 106 7.91 -1.38 11.65
N ILE A 107 8.49 -0.72 12.67
CA ILE A 107 8.66 0.76 12.74
C ILE A 107 9.24 1.41 11.48
N LYS A 108 10.03 0.67 10.69
CA LYS A 108 10.71 1.16 9.48
C LYS A 108 9.85 1.13 8.20
N ILE A 109 8.76 0.36 8.16
CA ILE A 109 7.98 0.16 6.94
C ILE A 109 7.19 1.42 6.56
N TRP A 110 6.77 2.22 7.54
CA TRP A 110 6.00 3.46 7.35
C TRP A 110 6.86 4.69 7.59
N ASN A 111 7.95 4.79 6.83
CA ASN A 111 8.87 5.91 6.90
C ASN A 111 8.26 7.14 6.19
N VAL A 112 8.21 8.28 6.90
CA VAL A 112 7.73 9.56 6.35
C VAL A 112 8.55 10.03 5.15
N HIS A 113 9.82 9.60 5.05
CA HIS A 113 10.68 9.95 3.92
C HIS A 113 10.16 9.38 2.60
N ALA A 114 9.61 8.16 2.59
CA ALA A 114 9.01 7.59 1.38
C ALA A 114 7.74 8.35 0.93
N VAL A 115 7.04 9.01 1.86
CA VAL A 115 5.89 9.85 1.54
C VAL A 115 6.35 11.22 1.03
N LEU A 116 7.38 11.80 1.64
CA LEU A 116 7.95 13.08 1.21
C LEU A 116 8.55 12.98 -0.20
N ASP A 117 9.24 11.88 -0.52
CA ASP A 117 9.79 11.63 -1.87
C ASP A 117 8.70 11.43 -2.93
N VAL A 118 7.48 11.03 -2.54
CA VAL A 118 6.31 10.92 -3.44
C VAL A 118 5.59 12.26 -3.62
N MET A 119 5.65 13.15 -2.63
CA MET A 119 4.89 14.40 -2.60
C MET A 119 5.70 15.63 -3.06
N HIS A 120 7.03 15.53 -3.20
CA HIS A 120 7.94 16.62 -3.62
C HIS A 120 8.57 16.33 -4.97
#